data_AF-A0ABD1W8S4-F1
#
_entry.id   AF-A0ABD1W8S4-F1
#
_cell.length_a   1.000
_cell.length_b   1.000
_cell.length_c   1.000
_cell.angle_alpha   90.00
_cell.angle_beta   90.00
_cell.angle_gamma   90.00
#
_symmetry.space_group_name_H-M   'P 1'
#
loop_
_entity.id
_entity.type
_entity.pdbx_description
1 polymer ?
#
loop_
_entity_poly.entity_id
_entity_poly.type
_entity_poly.pdbx_seq_one_letter_code
_entity_poly.pdbx_strand_id
1 'polypeptide(L)'
;MVELLTGQKAISSIRSQDQGKSLATNFLQSIEENSLHDILDARVLNEGRKEEIMAIAQLARRCLYLNGKRRPTMKEVAAELEAIQMSKQGSSVQDNFGDTEHRSIVEESEVYDFASISGSIHFDNITTSSSSDVDPLLYAKS
;
A
#
# COMPACT_ATOMS: atom_id res chain seq x y z
N MET A 1 -0.81 10.48 0.91
CA MET A 1 -0.57 10.46 -0.56
C MET A 1 -1.86 10.30 -1.34
N VAL A 2 -2.61 9.21 -1.18
CA VAL A 2 -3.85 8.98 -1.96
C VAL A 2 -4.90 10.07 -1.74
N GLU A 3 -5.11 10.52 -0.51
CA GLU A 3 -6.03 11.62 -0.22
C GLU A 3 -5.65 12.91 -0.95
N LEU A 4 -4.34 13.17 -1.13
CA LEU A 4 -3.85 14.35 -1.85
C LEU A 4 -4.06 14.23 -3.35
N LEU A 5 -3.82 13.05 -3.92
CA LEU A 5 -4.02 12.80 -5.36
C LEU A 5 -5.48 12.88 -5.78
N THR A 6 -6.38 12.47 -4.88
CA THR A 6 -7.82 12.30 -5.18
C THR A 6 -8.70 13.42 -4.63
N GLY A 7 -8.19 14.20 -3.67
CA GLY A 7 -8.99 15.18 -2.93
C GLY A 7 -10.03 14.55 -1.99
N GLN A 8 -10.03 13.23 -1.83
CA GLN A 8 -11.02 12.47 -1.05
C GLN A 8 -10.48 12.11 0.33
N LYS A 9 -11.36 12.06 1.33
CA LYS A 9 -11.01 11.59 2.68
C LYS A 9 -10.81 10.07 2.67
N ALA A 10 -9.83 9.58 3.44
CA ALA A 10 -9.53 8.15 3.56
C ALA A 10 -10.74 7.34 4.04
N ILE A 11 -11.53 7.92 4.96
CA ILE A 11 -12.78 7.39 5.46
C ILE A 11 -13.85 8.47 5.25
N SER A 12 -14.89 8.16 4.46
CA SER A 12 -16.00 9.07 4.22
C SER A 12 -17.32 8.41 4.57
N SER A 13 -18.12 9.05 5.44
CA SER A 13 -19.47 8.60 5.78
C SER A 13 -20.48 8.75 4.63
N ILE A 14 -20.14 9.53 3.60
CA ILE A 14 -21.03 9.94 2.50
C ILE A 14 -20.89 9.04 1.27
N ARG A 15 -19.89 8.14 1.22
CA ARG A 15 -19.80 7.14 0.14
C ARG A 15 -20.94 6.14 0.34
N SER A 16 -22.07 6.46 -0.29
CA SER A 16 -23.32 5.71 -0.28
C SER A 16 -23.09 4.24 -0.57
N GLN A 17 -23.54 3.41 0.36
CA GLN A 17 -24.21 2.10 0.26
C GLN A 17 -23.77 1.03 -0.77
N ASP A 18 -23.15 1.36 -1.91
CA ASP A 18 -22.96 0.42 -3.02
C ASP A 18 -21.58 -0.23 -3.12
N GLN A 19 -20.54 0.21 -2.40
CA GLN A 19 -19.24 -0.49 -2.52
C GLN A 19 -18.40 -0.70 -1.26
N GLY A 20 -18.63 -0.06 -0.11
CA GLY A 20 -17.90 -0.34 1.16
C GLY A 20 -16.35 -0.30 1.11
N LYS A 21 -15.74 -0.01 -0.05
CA LYS A 21 -14.30 -0.09 -0.32
C LYS A 21 -13.65 1.18 0.22
N SER A 22 -12.61 0.98 1.02
CA SER A 22 -11.75 2.07 1.48
C SER A 22 -11.16 2.84 0.29
N LEU A 23 -10.78 4.11 0.51
CA LEU A 23 -10.11 4.90 -0.52
C LEU A 23 -8.84 4.19 -1.04
N ALA A 24 -8.10 3.51 -0.17
CA ALA A 24 -6.93 2.74 -0.54
C ALA A 24 -7.26 1.59 -1.49
N THR A 25 -8.32 0.82 -1.19
CA THR A 25 -8.76 -0.29 -2.06
C THR A 25 -9.21 0.21 -3.43
N ASN A 26 -9.99 1.29 -3.46
CA ASN A 26 -10.43 1.91 -4.72
C ASN A 26 -9.25 2.41 -5.55
N PHE A 27 -8.28 3.05 -4.91
CA PHE A 27 -7.07 3.56 -5.56
C PHE A 27 -6.22 2.45 -6.16
N LEU A 28 -6.00 1.35 -5.43
CA LEU A 28 -5.25 0.19 -5.94
C LEU A 28 -5.94 -0.42 -7.17
N GLN A 29 -7.27 -0.61 -7.10
CA GLN A 29 -8.06 -1.11 -8.22
C GLN A 29 -7.95 -0.19 -9.44
N SER A 30 -8.04 1.14 -9.24
CA SER A 30 -7.94 2.09 -10.35
C SER A 30 -6.56 2.08 -11.04
N ILE A 31 -5.49 1.78 -10.30
CA ILE A 31 -4.16 1.61 -10.92
C ILE A 31 -4.09 0.31 -11.72
N GLU A 32 -4.64 -0.78 -11.19
CA GLU A 32 -4.65 -2.08 -11.87
C GLU A 32 -5.46 -2.07 -13.16
N GLU A 33 -6.61 -1.37 -13.14
CA GLU A 33 -7.49 -1.18 -14.30
C GLU A 33 -7.02 -0.06 -15.25
N ASN A 34 -5.88 0.58 -14.96
CA ASN A 34 -5.36 1.74 -15.71
C ASN A 34 -6.39 2.90 -15.82
N SER A 35 -7.25 3.04 -14.82
CA SER A 35 -8.33 4.03 -14.69
C SER A 35 -8.02 5.10 -13.62
N LEU A 36 -6.75 5.26 -13.23
CA LEU A 36 -6.30 6.24 -12.23
C LEU A 36 -6.83 7.66 -12.50
N HIS A 37 -6.93 8.06 -13.77
CA HIS A 37 -7.45 9.37 -14.18
C HIS A 37 -8.86 9.66 -13.63
N ASP A 38 -9.70 8.65 -13.46
CA ASP A 38 -11.10 8.80 -13.06
C ASP A 38 -11.28 9.16 -11.59
N ILE A 39 -10.22 8.95 -10.78
CA ILE A 39 -10.24 9.20 -9.34
C ILE A 39 -9.38 10.39 -8.91
N LEU A 40 -8.60 10.97 -9.81
CA LEU A 40 -7.73 12.11 -9.50
C LEU A 40 -8.55 13.39 -9.26
N ASP A 41 -8.07 14.22 -8.34
CA ASP A 41 -8.64 15.56 -8.13
C ASP A 41 -8.45 16.40 -9.41
N ALA A 42 -9.47 17.18 -9.76
CA ALA A 42 -9.43 18.01 -10.97
C ALA A 42 -8.22 18.98 -10.97
N ARG A 43 -7.80 19.50 -9.81
CA ARG A 43 -6.62 20.37 -9.73
C ARG A 43 -5.33 19.60 -9.99
N VAL A 44 -5.25 18.35 -9.51
CA VAL A 44 -4.09 17.49 -9.78
C VAL A 44 -3.97 17.22 -11.28
N LEU A 45 -5.09 16.95 -11.97
CA LEU A 45 -5.12 16.76 -13.42
C LEU A 45 -4.74 18.01 -14.21
N ASN A 46 -5.19 19.18 -13.75
CA ASN A 46 -4.98 20.45 -14.45
C ASN A 46 -3.59 21.05 -14.23
N GLU A 47 -3.01 20.86 -13.04
CA GLU A 47 -1.76 21.53 -12.63
C GLU A 47 -0.54 20.59 -12.64
N GLY A 48 -0.74 19.27 -12.50
CA GLY A 48 0.34 18.30 -12.39
C GLY A 48 0.80 17.76 -13.75
N ARG A 49 2.11 17.48 -13.88
CA ARG A 49 2.63 16.76 -15.04
C ARG A 49 2.21 15.30 -14.96
N LYS A 50 1.78 14.71 -16.08
CA LYS A 50 1.31 13.31 -16.13
C LYS A 50 2.34 12.34 -15.57
N GLU A 51 3.61 12.56 -15.87
CA GLU A 51 4.74 11.72 -15.45
C GLU A 51 4.95 11.81 -13.93
N GLU A 52 4.87 13.01 -13.35
CA GLU A 52 4.97 13.20 -11.89
C GLU A 52 3.80 12.57 -11.17
N ILE A 53 2.57 12.78 -11.66
CA ILE A 53 1.36 12.19 -11.08
C ILE A 53 1.48 10.67 -11.09
N MET A 54 1.92 10.08 -12.21
CA MET A 54 2.10 8.65 -12.33
C MET A 54 3.19 8.15 -11.36
N ALA A 55 4.33 8.83 -11.27
CA ALA A 55 5.40 8.45 -10.34
C ALA A 55 4.93 8.48 -8.88
N ILE A 56 4.22 9.53 -8.47
CA ILE A 56 3.65 9.66 -7.12
C ILE A 56 2.59 8.57 -6.88
N ALA A 57 1.77 8.24 -7.88
CA ALA A 57 0.78 7.18 -7.78
C ALA A 57 1.41 5.79 -7.61
N GLN A 58 2.50 5.51 -8.34
CA GLN A 58 3.27 4.27 -8.21
C GLN A 58 3.94 4.16 -6.84
N LEU A 59 4.49 5.27 -6.31
CA LEU A 59 5.01 5.32 -4.95
C LEU A 59 3.90 5.05 -3.92
N ALA A 60 2.74 5.71 -4.06
CA ALA A 60 1.59 5.49 -3.19
C ALA A 60 1.12 4.03 -3.22
N ARG A 61 1.11 3.38 -4.39
CA ARG A 61 0.79 1.95 -4.53
C ARG A 61 1.72 1.08 -3.68
N ARG A 62 3.04 1.32 -3.73
CA ARG A 62 4.01 0.57 -2.93
C ARG A 62 3.85 0.81 -1.43
N CYS A 63 3.50 2.02 -1.02
CA CYS A 63 3.18 2.34 0.38
C CYS A 63 1.96 1.56 0.90
N LEU A 64 1.04 1.16 0.02
CA LEU A 64 -0.20 0.46 0.36
C LEU A 64 -0.08 -1.07 0.32
N TYR A 65 1.10 -1.65 0.12
CA TYR A 65 1.27 -3.10 0.17
C TYR A 65 0.74 -3.68 1.49
N LEU A 66 -0.07 -4.73 1.40
CA LEU A 66 -0.61 -5.41 2.60
C LEU A 66 0.52 -5.98 3.46
N ASN A 67 1.54 -6.58 2.82
CA ASN A 67 2.76 -7.00 3.51
C ASN A 67 3.62 -5.78 3.84
N GLY A 68 3.68 -5.44 5.13
CA GLY A 68 4.47 -4.31 5.64
C GLY A 68 5.96 -4.37 5.28
N LYS A 69 6.54 -5.56 5.13
CA LYS A 69 7.95 -5.73 4.75
C LYS A 69 8.25 -5.29 3.31
N ARG A 70 7.22 -5.19 2.46
CA ARG A 70 7.34 -4.71 1.08
C ARG A 70 7.10 -3.20 0.94
N ARG A 71 6.64 -2.54 2.00
CA ARG A 71 6.44 -1.10 1.98
C ARG A 71 7.80 -0.40 2.01
N PRO A 72 7.98 0.68 1.24
CA PRO A 72 9.16 1.52 1.40
C PRO A 72 9.19 2.13 2.81
N THR A 73 10.38 2.35 3.32
CA THR A 73 10.62 3.14 4.52
C THR A 73 10.28 4.61 4.27
N MET A 74 9.95 5.37 5.31
CA MET A 74 9.68 6.81 5.15
C MET A 74 10.90 7.58 4.60
N LYS A 75 12.12 7.10 4.81
CA LYS A 75 13.34 7.67 4.22
C LYS A 75 13.34 7.50 2.70
N GLU A 76 13.02 6.31 2.21
CA GLU A 76 12.92 6.03 0.77
C GLU A 76 11.77 6.80 0.12
N VAL A 77 10.62 6.89 0.80
CA VAL A 77 9.47 7.69 0.36
C VAL A 77 9.88 9.16 0.20
N ALA A 78 10.58 9.74 1.17
CA ALA A 78 11.04 11.13 1.11
C ALA A 78 12.04 11.35 -0.04
N ALA A 79 13.07 10.50 -0.15
CA ALA A 79 14.08 10.60 -1.18
C ALA A 79 13.47 10.50 -2.60
N GLU A 80 12.51 9.60 -2.81
CA GLU A 80 11.87 9.47 -4.12
C GLU A 80 10.95 10.65 -4.45
N LEU A 81 10.24 11.21 -3.45
CA LEU A 81 9.47 12.44 -3.62
C LEU A 81 10.35 13.66 -3.95
N GLU A 82 11.54 13.74 -3.35
CA GLU A 82 12.54 14.77 -3.69
C GLU A 82 13.02 14.60 -5.14
N ALA A 83 13.36 13.38 -5.54
CA ALA A 83 13.78 13.09 -6.92
C ALA A 83 12.69 13.46 -7.96
N ILE A 84 11.42 13.14 -7.66
CA ILE A 84 10.28 13.52 -8.52
C ILE A 84 10.19 15.05 -8.65
N GLN A 85 10.34 15.78 -7.55
CA GLN A 85 10.32 17.25 -7.58
C GLN A 85 11.50 17.85 -8.34
N MET A 86 12.70 17.28 -8.19
CA MET A 86 13.91 17.74 -8.90
C MET A 86 13.79 17.51 -10.41
N SER A 87 13.09 16.46 -10.85
CA SER A 87 12.83 16.21 -12.28
C SER A 87 12.03 17.33 -12.97
N LYS A 88 11.45 18.27 -12.21
CA LYS A 88 10.76 19.48 -12.70
C LYS A 88 11.73 20.56 -13.17
N GLN A 89 12.96 20.54 -12.64
CA GLN A 89 14.03 21.49 -12.95
C GLN A 89 15.03 20.76 -13.85
N GLY A 90 14.88 20.90 -15.16
CA GLY A 90 15.57 20.05 -16.14
C GLY A 90 17.09 19.92 -15.95
N SER A 91 17.58 18.70 -16.19
CA SER A 91 18.90 18.37 -16.77
C SER A 91 20.08 19.28 -16.40
N SER A 92 20.68 19.09 -15.23
CA SER A 92 22.15 19.16 -15.08
C SER A 92 22.53 18.70 -13.68
N VAL A 93 23.15 17.54 -13.61
CA VAL A 93 24.24 17.10 -12.73
C VAL A 93 24.08 15.57 -12.62
N GLN A 94 25.01 14.87 -13.28
CA GLN A 94 25.25 13.46 -13.02
C GLN A 94 25.61 13.35 -11.54
N ASP A 95 24.80 12.64 -10.76
CA ASP A 95 25.30 12.06 -9.52
C ASP A 95 25.24 10.55 -9.63
N ASN A 96 26.40 9.94 -9.34
CA ASN A 96 26.67 8.53 -9.54
C ASN A 96 25.93 7.76 -8.44
N PHE A 97 24.82 7.13 -8.79
CA PHE A 97 24.20 6.15 -7.91
C PHE A 97 24.98 4.84 -8.07
N GLY A 98 25.71 4.45 -7.02
CA GLY A 98 26.55 3.26 -7.00
C GLY A 98 25.80 2.00 -7.42
N ASP A 99 26.46 1.20 -8.25
CA ASP A 99 26.02 -0.11 -8.70
C ASP A 99 25.52 -0.95 -7.52
N THR A 100 24.22 -1.27 -7.53
CA THR A 100 23.70 -2.40 -6.76
C THR A 100 23.32 -3.47 -7.76
N GLU A 101 24.26 -4.42 -7.88
CA GLU A 101 24.23 -5.63 -8.69
C GLU A 101 22.82 -6.20 -8.92
N HIS A 102 22.47 -6.22 -10.20
CA HIS A 102 21.30 -6.84 -10.78
C HIS A 102 21.47 -8.37 -10.78
N ARG A 103 20.81 -9.07 -9.85
CA ARG A 103 20.59 -10.51 -10.00
C ARG A 103 19.13 -10.77 -10.35
N SER A 104 18.86 -10.86 -11.66
CA SER A 104 17.61 -11.39 -12.20
C SER A 104 17.42 -12.83 -11.75
N ILE A 105 16.25 -13.15 -11.22
CA ILE A 105 15.65 -14.48 -11.38
C ILE A 105 14.33 -14.23 -12.10
N VAL A 106 14.21 -14.86 -13.27
CA VAL A 106 13.06 -14.82 -14.17
C VAL A 106 12.06 -15.88 -13.72
N GLU A 107 10.77 -15.53 -13.85
CA GLU A 107 9.56 -16.38 -13.73
C GLU A 107 9.29 -16.98 -12.33
N GLU A 108 8.07 -16.90 -11.81
CA GLU A 108 6.92 -17.59 -12.40
C GLU A 108 5.59 -16.88 -12.09
N SER A 109 4.70 -16.93 -13.09
CA SER A 109 3.36 -16.39 -13.07
C SER A 109 2.43 -17.26 -12.23
N GLU A 110 2.07 -16.81 -11.02
CA GLU A 110 1.00 -17.45 -10.25
C GLU A 110 -0.32 -16.73 -10.53
N VAL A 111 -1.10 -17.31 -11.45
CA VAL A 111 -2.52 -17.03 -11.61
C VAL A 111 -3.20 -17.46 -10.31
N TYR A 112 -3.69 -16.51 -9.53
CA TYR A 112 -4.42 -16.82 -8.29
C TYR A 112 -5.76 -17.48 -8.63
N ASP A 113 -5.84 -18.80 -8.49
CA ASP A 113 -7.10 -19.54 -8.53
C ASP A 113 -7.78 -19.48 -7.14
N PHE A 114 -8.99 -18.94 -7.12
CA PHE A 114 -9.81 -18.69 -5.92
C PHE A 114 -10.57 -19.95 -5.44
N ALA A 115 -10.51 -21.07 -6.16
CA ALA A 115 -11.39 -22.21 -5.90
C ALA A 115 -10.64 -23.51 -5.60
N SER A 116 -10.10 -23.68 -4.39
CA SER A 116 -9.86 -25.01 -3.79
C SER A 116 -9.51 -24.94 -2.29
N ILE A 117 -10.48 -24.59 -1.44
CA ILE A 117 -10.44 -25.06 -0.05
C ILE A 117 -11.22 -26.38 -0.02
N SER A 118 -10.50 -27.50 0.01
CA SER A 118 -11.07 -28.81 0.30
C SER A 118 -10.08 -29.69 1.06
N GLY A 119 -10.21 -29.74 2.39
CA GLY A 119 -9.70 -30.78 3.34
C GLY A 119 -8.17 -30.93 3.42
N SER A 120 -7.50 -31.17 4.55
CA SER A 120 -7.87 -31.55 5.91
C SER A 120 -6.70 -31.13 6.80
N ILE A 121 -6.94 -30.38 7.88
CA ILE A 121 -5.85 -29.95 8.77
C ILE A 121 -5.58 -31.09 9.75
N HIS A 122 -4.43 -31.76 9.58
CA HIS A 122 -3.88 -32.70 10.56
C HIS A 122 -3.37 -31.89 11.76
N PHE A 123 -3.97 -32.10 12.94
CA PHE A 123 -3.64 -31.37 14.16
C PHE A 123 -2.75 -32.24 15.04
N ASP A 124 -1.44 -31.96 15.07
CA ASP A 124 -0.57 -32.53 16.08
C ASP A 124 -0.46 -31.57 17.28
N ASN A 125 -0.97 -32.09 18.40
CA ASN A 125 -1.05 -31.50 19.73
C ASN A 125 0.34 -31.06 20.25
N ILE A 126 0.51 -29.78 20.61
CA ILE A 126 1.62 -29.37 21.48
C ILE A 126 1.09 -29.26 22.92
N THR A 127 1.46 -30.29 23.68
CA THR A 127 1.30 -30.44 25.13
C THR A 127 2.06 -29.37 25.90
N THR A 128 1.30 -28.61 26.69
CA THR A 128 1.59 -27.99 28.00
C THR A 128 3.04 -27.82 28.46
N SER A 129 3.39 -26.58 28.82
CA SER A 129 4.05 -26.31 30.10
C SER A 129 3.63 -24.94 30.66
N SER A 130 3.15 -25.02 31.90
CA SER A 130 2.48 -24.03 32.76
C SER A 130 3.28 -22.76 33.12
N SER A 131 2.55 -21.66 33.33
CA SER A 131 2.52 -20.86 34.57
C SER A 131 2.80 -19.35 34.42
N SER A 132 1.75 -18.54 34.59
CA SER A 132 1.69 -17.53 35.65
C SER A 132 0.25 -17.05 35.82
N ASP A 133 -0.27 -17.24 37.04
CA ASP A 133 -1.60 -16.84 37.50
C ASP A 133 -1.73 -15.32 37.62
N VAL A 134 -2.80 -14.75 37.06
CA VAL A 134 -3.50 -13.58 37.64
C VAL A 134 -5.01 -13.76 37.44
N ASP A 135 -5.71 -14.07 38.52
CA ASP A 135 -7.16 -14.24 38.57
C ASP A 135 -7.91 -12.89 38.46
N PRO A 136 -9.16 -12.87 37.95
CA PRO A 136 -9.96 -11.67 37.73
C PRO A 136 -10.98 -11.38 38.85
N LEU A 137 -11.23 -10.07 39.08
CA LEU A 137 -12.44 -9.43 39.63
C LEU A 137 -13.04 -9.93 40.97
N LEU A 138 -13.30 -9.00 41.90
CA LEU A 138 -14.65 -8.67 42.43
C LEU A 138 -14.53 -7.77 43.68
N TYR A 139 -14.97 -6.52 43.56
CA TYR A 139 -15.33 -5.68 44.72
C TYR A 139 -16.86 -5.61 44.76
N ALA A 140 -17.48 -6.30 45.71
CA ALA A 140 -18.89 -6.18 46.04
C ALA A 140 -19.04 -5.96 47.55
N LYS A 141 -19.85 -4.96 47.88
CA LYS A 141 -20.26 -4.48 49.22
C LYS A 141 -20.68 -5.60 50.18
N SER A 142 -20.35 -5.42 51.46
CA SER A 142 -21.38 -5.19 52.50
C SER A 142 -20.82 -4.41 53.67
#